data_AF-Q9Z7I7-F1
#
_entry.id   AF-Q9Z7I7-F1
#
_cell.length_a   1.000
_cell.length_b   1.000
_cell.length_c   1.000
_cell.angle_alpha   90.00
_cell.angle_beta   90.00
_cell.angle_gamma   90.00
#
_symmetry.space_group_name_H-M   'P 1'
#
loop_
_entity.id
_entity.type
_entity.pdbx_description
1 polymer ?
#
loop_
_entity_poly.entity_id
_entity_poly.type
_entity_poly.pdbx_seq_one_letter_code
_entity_poly.pdbx_strand_id
1 'polypeptide(L)'
;MSFTYFLALPVDRLMQERFLCSPKRWAPFINSPLYLTLIADHDTPYLAKNLDKFPLPVEQWEKTVLHVSSLLKSIFLCSDLSSLRLLACTKFEILTLNDLYCAQNI
;
A
#
# COMPACT_ATOMS: atom_id res chain seq x y z
N MET A 1 -6.70 17.05 -15.71
CA MET A 1 -5.93 15.91 -15.17
C MET A 1 -6.59 15.51 -13.87
N SER A 2 -6.98 14.25 -13.73
CA SER A 2 -7.58 13.73 -12.49
C SER A 2 -6.50 13.06 -11.68
N PHE A 3 -6.46 13.32 -10.37
CA PHE A 3 -5.59 12.61 -9.43
C PHE A 3 -6.34 11.42 -8.85
N THR A 4 -5.62 10.33 -8.58
CA THR A 4 -6.08 9.25 -7.72
C THR A 4 -5.39 9.38 -6.38
N TYR A 5 -6.16 9.36 -5.30
CA TYR A 5 -5.65 9.55 -3.95
C TYR A 5 -5.55 8.22 -3.22
N PHE A 6 -4.45 8.03 -2.50
CA PHE A 6 -4.20 6.82 -1.72
C PHE A 6 -3.77 7.17 -0.32
N LEU A 7 -4.18 6.37 0.65
CA LEU A 7 -3.48 6.29 1.93
C LEU A 7 -2.47 5.15 1.81
N ALA A 8 -1.18 5.48 1.83
CA ALA A 8 -0.12 4.59 1.37
C ALA A 8 1.06 4.52 2.34
N LEU A 9 1.60 3.32 2.53
CA LEU A 9 2.83 3.06 3.26
C LEU A 9 3.91 2.61 2.26
N PRO A 10 5.08 3.26 2.20
CA PRO A 10 6.20 2.79 1.38
C PRO A 10 6.61 1.36 1.79
N VAL A 11 6.86 0.50 0.80
CA VAL A 11 7.34 -0.86 1.04
C VAL A 11 8.86 -0.82 1.13
N ASP A 12 9.36 -0.82 2.36
CA ASP A 12 10.79 -0.90 2.63
C ASP A 12 11.38 -2.28 2.29
N ARG A 13 12.71 -2.38 2.29
CA ARG A 13 13.43 -3.61 1.94
C ARG A 13 13.02 -4.80 2.84
N LEU A 14 12.84 -4.57 4.13
CA LEU A 14 12.46 -5.63 5.08
C LEU A 14 11.05 -6.16 4.80
N MET A 15 10.13 -5.28 4.42
CA MET A 15 8.79 -5.67 4.00
C MET A 15 8.81 -6.43 2.69
N GLN A 16 9.60 -5.99 1.71
CA GLN A 16 9.80 -6.72 0.46
C GLN A 16 10.33 -8.14 0.71
N GLU A 17 11.41 -8.27 1.49
CA GLU A 17 11.99 -9.57 1.84
C GLU A 17 10.96 -10.49 2.50
N ARG A 18 10.13 -9.98 3.42
CA ARG A 18 9.04 -10.76 4.04
C ARG A 18 7.97 -11.21 3.04
N PHE A 19 7.63 -10.37 2.09
CA PHE A 19 6.68 -10.71 1.04
C PHE A 19 7.23 -11.78 0.10
N LEU A 20 8.50 -11.65 -0.28
CA LEU A 20 9.17 -12.58 -1.18
C LEU A 20 9.52 -13.93 -0.53
N CYS A 21 9.78 -13.96 0.79
CA CYS A 21 10.03 -15.19 1.53
C CYS A 21 8.78 -16.06 1.71
N SER A 22 7.57 -15.51 1.59
CA SER A 22 6.32 -16.26 1.81
C SER A 22 5.17 -15.76 0.93
N PRO A 23 5.32 -15.72 -0.40
CA PRO A 23 4.38 -15.05 -1.29
C PRO A 23 2.98 -15.66 -1.23
N LYS A 24 2.88 -16.98 -1.04
CA LYS A 24 1.59 -17.70 -0.89
C LYS A 24 0.78 -17.22 0.32
N ARG A 25 1.44 -16.76 1.39
CA ARG A 25 0.78 -16.20 2.58
C ARG A 25 0.10 -14.87 2.25
N TRP A 26 0.75 -14.06 1.42
CA TRP A 26 0.36 -12.66 1.18
C TRP A 26 -0.56 -12.49 -0.02
N ALA A 27 -0.48 -13.39 -1.00
CA ALA A 27 -1.25 -13.34 -2.24
C ALA A 27 -2.77 -13.14 -2.06
N PRO A 28 -3.45 -13.74 -1.06
CA PRO A 28 -4.90 -13.51 -0.87
C PRO A 28 -5.24 -12.09 -0.38
N PHE A 29 -4.29 -11.38 0.22
CA PHE A 29 -4.51 -10.08 0.87
C PHE A 29 -4.05 -8.91 -0.01
N ILE A 30 -3.08 -9.13 -0.90
CA ILE A 30 -2.56 -8.08 -1.79
C ILE A 30 -3.47 -7.93 -3.00
N ASN A 31 -3.73 -6.68 -3.40
CA ASN A 31 -4.58 -6.32 -4.54
C ASN A 31 -6.03 -6.83 -4.43
N SER A 32 -6.45 -7.18 -3.21
CA SER A 32 -7.83 -7.55 -2.92
C SER A 32 -8.64 -6.31 -2.55
N PRO A 33 -9.89 -6.16 -3.04
CA PRO A 33 -10.72 -4.97 -2.79
C PRO A 33 -10.89 -4.62 -1.31
N LEU A 34 -10.91 -5.65 -0.45
CA LEU A 34 -11.12 -5.51 1.00
C LEU A 34 -9.86 -5.07 1.75
N TYR A 35 -8.68 -5.18 1.13
CA TYR A 35 -7.40 -4.97 1.79
C TYR A 35 -6.63 -3.81 1.13
N LEU A 36 -5.33 -3.99 0.91
CA LEU A 36 -4.41 -3.01 0.36
C LEU A 36 -3.92 -3.48 -1.02
N THR A 37 -3.73 -2.52 -1.90
CA THR A 37 -3.19 -2.70 -3.24
C THR A 37 -1.72 -2.36 -3.21
N LEU A 38 -0.90 -3.19 -3.84
CA LEU A 38 0.50 -2.89 -4.07
C LEU A 38 0.59 -2.03 -5.34
N ILE A 39 1.12 -0.82 -5.21
CA ILE A 39 1.27 0.12 -6.33
C ILE A 39 2.70 0.63 -6.43
N ALA A 40 3.10 1.08 -7.61
CA ALA A 40 4.29 1.90 -7.81
C ALA A 40 3.89 3.33 -8.20
N ASP A 41 4.52 4.30 -7.53
CA ASP A 41 4.51 5.71 -7.91
C ASP A 41 5.96 6.21 -7.90
N HIS A 42 6.44 6.69 -9.05
CA HIS A 42 7.83 7.11 -9.27
C HIS A 42 8.86 6.06 -8.78
N ASP A 43 8.75 4.82 -9.27
CA ASP A 43 9.61 3.68 -8.93
C ASP A 43 9.63 3.26 -7.46
N THR A 44 8.81 3.89 -6.62
CA THR A 44 8.67 3.53 -5.21
C THR A 44 7.45 2.63 -5.03
N PRO A 45 7.61 1.41 -4.49
CA PRO A 45 6.48 0.54 -4.18
C PRO A 45 5.78 0.97 -2.89
N TYR A 46 4.46 0.87 -2.87
CA TYR A 46 3.60 1.19 -1.72
C TYR A 46 2.54 0.12 -1.51
N LEU A 47 2.21 -0.14 -0.23
CA LEU A 47 0.91 -0.70 0.14
C LEU A 47 -0.09 0.44 0.32
N ALA A 48 -1.10 0.46 -0.52
CA ALA A 48 -2.00 1.59 -0.65
C ALA A 48 -3.47 1.18 -0.51
N LYS A 49 -4.25 2.04 0.12
CA LYS A 49 -5.71 2.02 0.06
C LYS A 49 -6.18 3.15 -0.83
N ASN A 50 -6.90 2.84 -1.90
CA ASN A 50 -7.54 3.85 -2.74
C ASN A 50 -8.60 4.61 -1.94
N LEU A 51 -8.61 5.93 -2.11
CA LEU A 51 -9.57 6.86 -1.56
C LEU A 51 -10.51 7.32 -2.68
N ASP A 52 -11.47 6.47 -3.04
CA ASP A 52 -12.38 6.68 -4.19
C ASP A 52 -13.13 8.02 -4.14
N LYS A 53 -13.32 8.57 -2.94
CA LYS A 53 -13.95 9.87 -2.71
C LYS A 53 -13.02 10.71 -1.84
N PHE A 54 -12.21 11.56 -2.45
CA PHE A 54 -11.35 12.50 -1.73
C PHE A 54 -11.62 13.94 -2.22
N PRO A 55 -11.66 14.95 -1.32
CA PRO A 55 -11.43 14.88 0.13
C PRO A 55 -12.56 14.18 0.90
N LEU A 56 -12.20 13.55 2.01
CA LEU A 56 -13.13 12.91 2.95
C LEU A 56 -13.48 13.87 4.10
N PRO A 57 -14.70 13.78 4.67
CA PRO A 57 -15.00 14.37 5.98
C PRO A 57 -14.03 13.85 7.05
N VAL A 58 -13.70 14.68 8.05
CA VAL A 58 -12.72 14.36 9.10
C VAL A 58 -13.02 13.02 9.79
N GLU A 59 -14.27 12.78 10.18
CA GLU A 59 -14.67 11.51 10.82
C GLU A 59 -14.45 10.28 9.93
N GLN A 60 -14.66 10.43 8.62
CA GLN A 60 -14.42 9.34 7.66
C GLN A 60 -12.92 9.14 7.46
N TRP A 61 -12.16 10.23 7.36
CA TRP A 61 -10.70 10.18 7.27
C TRP A 61 -10.08 9.45 8.46
N GLU A 62 -10.48 9.78 9.69
CA GLU A 62 -9.99 9.10 10.90
C GLU A 62 -10.31 7.61 10.89
N LYS A 63 -11.53 7.23 10.50
CA LYS A 63 -11.93 5.82 10.34
C LYS A 63 -11.08 5.10 9.29
N THR A 64 -10.82 5.75 8.14
CA THR A 64 -9.96 5.20 7.10
C THR A 64 -8.53 5.01 7.61
N VAL A 65 -7.95 6.00 8.30
CA VAL A 65 -6.60 5.91 8.87
C VAL A 65 -6.50 4.78 9.90
N LEU A 66 -7.47 4.67 10.81
CA LEU A 66 -7.52 3.59 11.79
C LEU A 66 -7.64 2.22 11.12
N HIS A 67 -8.53 2.09 10.13
CA HIS A 67 -8.72 0.84 9.40
C HIS A 67 -7.45 0.40 8.67
N VAL A 68 -6.83 1.30 7.90
CA VAL A 68 -5.60 1.00 7.16
C VAL A 68 -4.44 0.70 8.12
N SER A 69 -4.31 1.46 9.21
CA SER A 69 -3.30 1.19 10.24
C SER A 69 -3.48 -0.18 10.89
N SER A 70 -4.74 -0.58 11.15
CA SER A 70 -5.06 -1.91 11.69
C SER A 70 -4.70 -3.02 10.71
N LEU A 71 -5.04 -2.87 9.42
CA LEU A 71 -4.64 -3.83 8.38
C LEU A 71 -3.13 -3.96 8.27
N LEU A 72 -2.40 -2.83 8.25
CA LEU A 72 -0.94 -2.82 8.15
C LEU A 72 -0.30 -3.55 9.33
N LYS A 73 -0.77 -3.33 10.56
CA LYS A 73 -0.25 -3.99 11.76
C LYS A 73 -0.63 -5.46 11.88
N SER A 74 -1.92 -5.78 11.69
CA SER A 74 -2.46 -7.11 12.02
C SER A 74 -2.30 -8.10 10.87
N ILE A 75 -2.53 -7.67 9.63
CA ILE A 75 -2.45 -8.53 8.45
C ILE A 75 -1.03 -8.48 7.91
N PHE A 76 -0.54 -7.31 7.53
CA PHE A 76 0.77 -7.14 6.87
C PHE A 76 1.97 -7.07 7.83
N LEU A 77 1.74 -7.19 9.14
CA LEU A 77 2.77 -7.21 10.18
C LEU A 77 3.76 -6.03 10.11
N CYS A 78 3.29 -4.84 9.72
CA CYS A 78 4.08 -3.62 9.67
C CYS A 78 4.10 -2.98 11.07
N SER A 79 5.27 -3.00 11.71
CA SER A 79 5.45 -2.46 13.06
C SER A 79 5.58 -0.95 13.09
N ASP A 80 6.23 -0.36 12.08
CA ASP A 80 6.37 1.08 11.92
C ASP A 80 5.42 1.61 10.85
N LEU A 81 4.61 2.60 11.22
CA LEU A 81 3.68 3.31 10.35
C LEU A 81 4.01 4.82 10.26
N SER A 82 5.18 5.24 10.76
CA SER A 82 5.63 6.65 10.76
C SER A 82 5.61 7.28 9.38
N SER A 83 5.84 6.48 8.33
CA SER A 83 5.86 6.89 6.93
C SER A 83 4.52 6.74 6.20
N LEU A 84 3.45 6.39 6.92
CA LEU A 84 2.10 6.33 6.34
C LEU A 84 1.69 7.73 5.89
N ARG A 85 1.35 7.89 4.62
CA ARG A 85 1.09 9.20 4.01
C ARG A 85 -0.06 9.18 3.02
N LEU A 86 -0.66 10.35 2.84
CA LEU A 86 -1.54 10.61 1.72
C LEU A 86 -0.69 10.79 0.46
N LEU A 87 -0.99 10.00 -0.57
CA LEU A 87 -0.34 10.04 -1.88
C LEU A 87 -1.36 10.51 -2.92
N ALA A 88 -0.97 11.45 -3.77
CA ALA A 88 -1.77 11.92 -4.89
C ALA A 88 -1.06 11.56 -6.20
N CYS A 89 -1.55 10.52 -6.87
CA CYS A 89 -0.93 9.98 -8.08
C CYS A 89 -1.62 10.52 -9.33
N THR A 90 -0.84 10.97 -10.31
CA THR A 90 -1.33 11.22 -11.68
C THR A 90 -1.20 9.99 -12.57
N LYS A 91 -0.20 9.15 -12.29
CA LYS A 91 0.08 7.86 -12.91
C LYS A 91 0.58 6.93 -11.82
N PHE A 92 0.14 5.68 -11.85
CA PHE A 92 0.61 4.64 -10.96
C PHE A 92 0.49 3.29 -11.66
N GLU A 93 1.28 2.33 -11.22
CA GLU A 93 1.23 0.96 -11.70
C GLU A 93 0.74 0.05 -10.58
N ILE A 94 -0.12 -0.91 -10.89
CA ILE A 94 -0.49 -1.95 -9.93
C ILE A 94 0.57 -3.04 -10.03
N LEU A 95 1.23 -3.32 -8.92
CA LEU A 95 2.26 -4.32 -8.83
C LEU A 95 1.68 -5.63 -8.29
N THR A 96 2.25 -6.74 -8.75
CA THR A 96 2.12 -8.04 -8.11
C THR A 96 3.29 -8.27 -7.14
N LEU A 97 3.19 -9.33 -6.34
CA LEU A 97 4.30 -9.75 -5.48
C LEU A 97 5.59 -10.06 -6.25
N ASN A 98 5.48 -10.54 -7.49
CA ASN A 98 6.64 -10.87 -8.32
C ASN A 98 7.37 -9.61 -8.82
N ASP A 99 6.66 -8.50 -8.96
CA ASP A 99 7.26 -7.24 -9.45
C ASP A 99 8.18 -6.61 -8.40
N LEU A 100 7.98 -6.93 -7.10
CA LEU A 100 8.91 -6.56 -6.04
C LEU A 100 10.28 -7.24 -6.19
N TYR A 101 10.37 -8.34 -6.92
CA TYR A 101 11.63 -9.05 -7.18
C TYR A 101 12.51 -8.30 -8.20
N CYS A 102 11.88 -7.67 -9.21
CA CYS A 102 12.58 -6.97 -10.29
C CYS A 102 13.13 -5.60 -9.87
N ALA A 103 12.54 -4.96 -8.85
CA ALA A 103 13.00 -3.68 -8.32
C ALA A 103 14.39 -3.72 -7.65
N GLN A 104 15.01 -4.90 -7.50
CA GLN A 104 16.33 -5.08 -6.87
C GLN A 104 17.50 -5.13 -7.86
N ASN A 105 17.25 -5.14 -9.18
CA ASN A 105 18.28 -5.31 -10.22
C ASN A 105 18.65 -4.02 -10.97
N ILE A 106 18.38 -2.84 -10.40
CA ILE A 106 18.78 -1.53 -10.95
C ILE A 106 19.63 -0.79 -9.92
#